data_AF-A0A969Y064-F1
#
_entry.id   AF-A0A969Y064-F1
#
_cell.length_a   1.000
_cell.length_b   1.000
_cell.length_c   1.000
_cell.angle_alpha   90.00
_cell.angle_beta   90.00
_cell.angle_gamma   90.00
#
_symmetry.space_group_name_H-M   'P 1'
#
loop_
_entity.id
_entity.type
_entity.pdbx_description
1 polymer ?
#
loop_
_entity_poly.entity_id
_entity_poly.type
_entity_poly.pdbx_seq_one_letter_code
_entity_poly.pdbx_strand_id
1 'polypeptide(L)'
;MSNKIKKIRAFTLIEILVVATIIAVLVTVTAVSFSNAQKNSRNSKRKTDLETVRQALVLYRQDKGSYGNVTGSSTAGNFTNILDRLALDGYLTSTGIADPKTGDATYVYKARCTSTPGANCNKVELSAKLETDPASNYVILTP
;
A
#
# COMPACT_ATOMS: atom_id res chain seq x y z
N MET A 1 27.98 57.48 36.44
CA MET A 1 28.02 56.14 35.81
C MET A 1 27.26 56.22 34.49
N SER A 2 27.94 56.12 33.36
CA SER A 2 27.33 56.27 32.02
C SER A 2 26.68 54.96 31.60
N ASN A 3 25.36 54.93 31.50
CA ASN A 3 24.58 53.74 31.21
C ASN A 3 24.47 53.56 29.68
N LYS A 4 25.25 52.63 29.11
CA LYS A 4 25.21 52.35 27.66
C LYS A 4 23.96 51.53 27.33
N ILE A 5 22.96 52.15 26.71
CA ILE A 5 21.80 51.46 26.15
C ILE A 5 22.29 50.54 25.02
N LYS A 6 22.14 49.23 25.20
CA LYS A 6 22.51 48.20 24.22
C LYS A 6 21.51 48.26 23.07
N LYS A 7 21.96 48.60 21.84
CA LYS A 7 21.08 48.55 20.65
C LYS A 7 20.61 47.12 20.43
N ILE A 8 19.31 46.89 20.58
CA ILE A 8 18.67 45.63 20.20
C ILE A 8 18.57 45.62 18.67
N ARG A 9 19.20 44.63 18.02
CA ARG A 9 19.02 44.40 16.58
C ARG A 9 17.68 43.70 16.41
N ALA A 10 16.71 44.41 15.82
CA ALA A 10 15.42 43.85 15.43
C ALA A 10 15.39 43.63 13.91
N PHE A 11 14.67 42.61 13.47
CA PHE A 11 14.39 42.38 12.05
C PHE A 11 13.48 43.49 11.52
N THR A 12 13.71 43.86 10.26
CA THR A 12 12.85 44.79 9.54
C THR A 12 11.55 44.11 9.10
N LEU A 13 10.48 44.91 8.94
CA LEU A 13 9.22 44.41 8.40
C LEU A 13 9.38 43.81 7.00
N ILE A 14 10.26 44.39 6.18
CA ILE A 14 10.53 43.90 4.84
C ILE A 14 11.28 42.55 4.85
N GLU A 15 12.18 42.32 5.80
CA GLU A 15 12.86 41.03 5.94
C GLU A 15 11.88 39.90 6.27
N ILE A 16 10.95 40.13 7.20
CA ILE A 16 9.94 39.12 7.54
C ILE A 16 8.95 38.93 6.38
N LEU A 17 8.60 39.99 5.65
CA LEU A 17 7.71 39.92 4.49
C LEU A 17 8.32 39.07 3.36
N VAL A 18 9.59 39.30 3.00
CA VAL A 18 10.27 38.54 1.94
C VAL A 18 10.48 37.08 2.34
N VAL A 19 10.81 36.81 3.61
CA VAL A 19 11.00 35.43 4.07
C VAL A 19 9.67 34.66 4.06
N ALA A 20 8.58 35.28 4.52
CA ALA A 20 7.27 34.65 4.50
C ALA A 20 6.78 34.35 3.07
N THR A 21 7.04 35.24 2.11
CA THR A 21 6.67 35.00 0.70
C THR A 21 7.46 33.83 0.10
N ILE A 22 8.77 33.72 0.38
CA ILE A 22 9.58 32.58 -0.08
C ILE A 22 9.08 31.27 0.53
N ILE A 23 8.79 31.23 1.84
CA ILE A 23 8.26 30.04 2.52
C ILE A 23 6.90 29.65 1.90
N ALA A 24 6.02 30.60 1.63
CA ALA A 24 4.72 30.34 1.02
C ALA A 24 4.86 29.65 -0.35
N VAL A 25 5.79 30.10 -1.19
CA VAL A 25 6.05 29.46 -2.49
C VAL A 25 6.63 28.05 -2.31
N LEU A 26 7.60 27.87 -1.42
CA LEU A 26 8.21 26.55 -1.18
C LEU A 26 7.20 25.52 -0.66
N VAL A 27 6.30 25.91 0.24
CA VAL A 27 5.29 25.00 0.81
C VAL A 27 4.35 24.47 -0.27
N THR A 28 3.92 25.32 -1.22
CA THR A 28 2.97 24.88 -2.26
C THR A 28 3.57 23.83 -3.19
N VAL A 29 4.81 24.02 -3.65
CA VAL A 29 5.50 23.06 -4.53
C VAL A 29 5.82 21.76 -3.80
N THR A 30 6.29 21.85 -2.56
CA THR A 30 6.66 20.67 -1.76
C THR A 30 5.45 19.81 -1.39
N ALA A 31 4.29 20.42 -1.12
CA ALA A 31 3.07 19.69 -0.77
C ALA A 31 2.62 18.71 -1.87
N VAL A 32 2.70 19.10 -3.15
CA VAL A 32 2.33 18.23 -4.28
C VAL A 32 3.29 17.05 -4.40
N SER A 33 4.60 17.32 -4.32
CA SER A 33 5.65 16.29 -4.39
C SER A 33 5.49 15.26 -3.25
N PHE A 34 5.27 15.75 -2.03
CA PHE A 34 5.07 14.90 -0.85
C PHE A 34 3.82 14.02 -0.96
N SER A 35 2.71 14.56 -1.44
CA SER A 35 1.47 13.79 -1.69
C SER A 35 1.71 12.63 -2.67
N ASN A 36 2.44 12.87 -3.75
CA ASN A 36 2.78 11.83 -4.72
C ASN A 36 3.74 10.79 -4.14
N ALA A 37 4.75 11.21 -3.36
CA ALA A 37 5.67 10.31 -2.68
C ALA A 37 4.93 9.36 -1.73
N GLN A 38 3.95 9.86 -0.96
CA GLN A 38 3.12 9.02 -0.08
C GLN A 38 2.28 8.00 -0.87
N LYS A 39 1.64 8.41 -1.97
CA LYS A 39 0.87 7.49 -2.84
C LYS A 39 1.76 6.38 -3.38
N ASN A 40 2.97 6.72 -3.82
CA ASN A 40 3.94 5.77 -4.33
C ASN A 40 4.42 4.79 -3.24
N SER A 41 4.70 5.27 -2.03
CA SER A 41 5.05 4.42 -0.89
C SER A 41 3.94 3.42 -0.57
N ARG A 42 2.68 3.87 -0.50
CA ARG A 42 1.52 3.01 -0.28
C ARG A 42 1.33 1.98 -1.40
N ASN A 43 1.48 2.39 -2.66
CA ASN A 43 1.45 1.47 -3.79
C ASN A 43 2.56 0.41 -3.72
N SER A 44 3.78 0.81 -3.33
CA SER A 44 4.89 -0.12 -3.11
C SER A 44 4.52 -1.16 -2.04
N LYS A 45 3.96 -0.72 -0.91
CA LYS A 45 3.48 -1.61 0.14
C LYS A 45 2.41 -2.59 -0.38
N ARG A 46 1.41 -2.12 -1.14
CA ARG A 46 0.39 -2.98 -1.75
C ARG A 46 0.99 -4.05 -2.66
N LYS A 47 1.99 -3.70 -3.46
CA LYS A 47 2.70 -4.65 -4.34
C LYS A 47 3.47 -5.69 -3.52
N THR A 48 4.20 -5.25 -2.49
CA THR A 48 4.92 -6.14 -1.58
C THR A 48 3.97 -7.10 -0.88
N ASP A 49 2.81 -6.62 -0.43
CA ASP A 49 1.79 -7.45 0.23
C ASP A 49 1.28 -8.57 -0.67
N LEU A 50 0.96 -8.25 -1.93
CA LEU A 50 0.58 -9.28 -2.89
C LEU A 50 1.70 -10.30 -3.11
N GLU A 51 2.95 -9.85 -3.22
CA GLU A 51 4.10 -10.74 -3.42
C GLU A 51 4.32 -11.67 -2.22
N THR A 52 4.15 -11.18 -0.99
CA THR A 52 4.18 -12.00 0.23
C THR A 52 3.10 -13.08 0.20
N VAL A 53 1.86 -12.72 -0.18
CA VAL A 53 0.77 -13.70 -0.31
C VAL A 53 1.05 -14.69 -1.43
N ARG A 54 1.61 -14.24 -2.57
CA ARG A 54 1.98 -15.12 -3.68
C ARG A 54 3.00 -16.16 -3.25
N GLN A 55 4.03 -15.77 -2.51
CA GLN A 55 5.05 -16.69 -2.00
C GLN A 55 4.45 -17.71 -1.02
N ALA A 56 3.60 -17.27 -0.09
CA ALA A 56 2.90 -18.16 0.82
C ALA A 56 1.97 -19.14 0.09
N LEU A 57 1.26 -18.68 -0.95
CA LEU A 57 0.46 -19.55 -1.82
C LEU A 57 1.32 -20.60 -2.52
N VAL A 58 2.51 -20.23 -3.02
CA VAL A 58 3.43 -21.18 -3.67
C VAL A 58 3.84 -22.28 -2.71
N LEU A 59 4.22 -21.93 -1.47
CA LEU A 59 4.55 -22.90 -0.42
C LEU A 59 3.34 -23.79 -0.09
N TYR A 60 2.16 -23.19 0.10
CA TYR A 60 0.91 -23.93 0.32
C TYR A 60 0.64 -24.94 -0.80
N ARG A 61 0.83 -24.56 -2.07
CA ARG A 61 0.63 -25.48 -3.21
C ARG A 61 1.68 -26.57 -3.25
N GLN A 62 2.93 -26.29 -2.89
CA GLN A 62 3.97 -27.31 -2.81
C GLN A 62 3.57 -28.43 -1.84
N ASP A 63 2.94 -28.08 -0.73
CA ASP A 63 2.54 -29.06 0.28
C ASP A 63 1.17 -29.70 0.03
N LYS A 64 0.19 -28.92 -0.47
CA LYS A 64 -1.22 -29.35 -0.63
C LYS A 64 -1.58 -29.77 -2.06
N GLY A 65 -0.68 -29.59 -3.02
CA GLY A 65 -0.87 -29.91 -4.44
C GLY A 65 -1.75 -28.93 -5.24
N SER A 66 -2.45 -28.01 -4.58
CA SER A 66 -3.27 -26.95 -5.21
C SER A 66 -3.32 -25.70 -4.34
N TYR A 67 -3.90 -24.60 -4.85
CA TYR A 67 -4.19 -23.41 -4.05
C TYR A 67 -5.56 -23.51 -3.31
N GLY A 68 -6.14 -24.72 -3.22
CA GLY A 68 -7.41 -25.02 -2.56
C GLY A 68 -8.64 -24.41 -3.25
N ASN A 69 -9.75 -24.28 -2.53
CA ASN A 69 -11.01 -23.77 -3.10
C ASN A 69 -10.98 -22.23 -3.19
N VAL A 70 -10.69 -21.71 -4.37
CA VAL A 70 -10.80 -20.28 -4.70
C VAL A 70 -11.78 -20.18 -5.87
N THR A 71 -12.78 -19.31 -5.76
CA THR A 71 -13.77 -19.13 -6.83
C THR A 71 -13.18 -18.36 -8.02
N GLY A 72 -13.78 -18.51 -9.21
CA GLY A 72 -13.34 -17.78 -10.41
C GLY A 72 -13.65 -16.27 -10.39
N SER A 73 -14.50 -15.81 -9.47
CA SER A 73 -14.89 -14.40 -9.34
C SER A 73 -13.82 -13.60 -8.61
N SER A 74 -13.37 -12.47 -9.17
CA SER A 74 -12.41 -11.58 -8.49
C SER A 74 -13.08 -10.80 -7.37
N THR A 75 -12.86 -11.24 -6.14
CA THR A 75 -13.49 -10.67 -4.94
C THR A 75 -12.48 -10.47 -3.82
N ALA A 76 -12.78 -9.53 -2.91
CA ALA A 76 -11.99 -9.35 -1.70
C ALA A 76 -12.23 -10.45 -0.67
N GLY A 77 -13.43 -11.04 -0.64
CA GLY A 77 -13.72 -12.19 0.23
C GLY A 77 -12.84 -13.41 -0.09
N ASN A 78 -12.52 -13.65 -1.36
CA ASN A 78 -11.53 -14.68 -1.71
C ASN A 78 -10.14 -14.35 -1.15
N PHE A 79 -9.75 -13.08 -1.17
CA PHE A 79 -8.44 -12.66 -0.66
C PHE A 79 -8.35 -12.86 0.85
N THR A 80 -9.37 -12.44 1.61
CA THR A 80 -9.43 -12.66 3.07
C THR A 80 -9.44 -14.14 3.42
N ASN A 81 -10.24 -14.96 2.72
CA ASN A 81 -10.28 -16.41 2.95
C ASN A 81 -8.92 -17.08 2.68
N ILE A 82 -8.18 -16.61 1.66
CA ILE A 82 -6.81 -17.07 1.40
C ILE A 82 -5.90 -16.69 2.56
N LEU A 83 -5.94 -15.44 3.04
CA LEU A 83 -5.12 -15.00 4.17
C LEU A 83 -5.39 -15.82 5.43
N ASP A 84 -6.66 -15.99 5.79
CA ASP A 84 -7.06 -16.74 6.99
C ASP A 84 -6.59 -18.19 6.92
N ARG A 85 -6.74 -18.84 5.75
CA ARG A 85 -6.27 -20.21 5.55
C ARG A 85 -4.76 -20.32 5.61
N LEU A 86 -4.04 -19.42 4.95
CA LEU A 86 -2.57 -19.42 4.97
C LEU A 86 -2.04 -19.15 6.38
N ALA A 87 -2.72 -18.31 7.15
CA ALA A 87 -2.36 -18.06 8.54
C ALA A 87 -2.66 -19.27 9.45
N LEU A 88 -3.83 -19.89 9.29
CA LEU A 88 -4.22 -21.08 10.04
C LEU A 88 -3.26 -22.25 9.80
N ASP A 89 -2.83 -22.45 8.55
CA ASP A 89 -1.90 -23.52 8.17
C ASP A 89 -0.42 -23.13 8.40
N GLY A 90 -0.13 -21.93 8.91
CA GLY A 90 1.22 -21.50 9.29
C GLY A 90 2.12 -20.98 8.16
N TYR A 91 1.58 -20.76 6.96
CA TYR A 91 2.31 -20.17 5.82
C TYR A 91 2.41 -18.64 5.88
N LEU A 92 1.58 -17.99 6.72
CA LEU A 92 1.66 -16.56 7.04
C LEU A 92 1.56 -16.36 8.54
N THR A 93 2.37 -15.45 9.08
CA THR A 93 2.40 -15.16 10.53
C THR A 93 1.33 -14.15 10.96
N SER A 94 0.64 -13.50 10.03
CA SER A 94 -0.43 -12.53 10.33
C SER A 94 -1.36 -12.33 9.13
N THR A 95 -2.66 -12.20 9.40
CA THR A 95 -3.70 -11.79 8.44
C THR A 95 -3.79 -10.26 8.28
N GLY A 96 -2.89 -9.50 8.93
CA GLY A 96 -2.89 -8.03 8.99
C GLY A 96 -2.49 -7.33 7.68
N ILE A 97 -2.62 -7.98 6.53
CA ILE A 97 -2.47 -7.32 5.24
C ILE A 97 -3.72 -6.48 5.00
N ALA A 98 -3.59 -5.18 5.24
CA ALA A 98 -4.63 -4.19 5.06
C ALA A 98 -4.13 -3.03 4.21
N ASP A 99 -5.07 -2.27 3.63
CA ASP A 99 -4.70 -1.11 2.82
C ASP A 99 -4.01 -0.03 3.69
N PRO A 100 -2.83 0.48 3.32
CA PRO A 100 -2.08 1.43 4.14
C PRO A 100 -2.70 2.84 4.21
N LYS A 101 -3.81 3.11 3.51
CA LYS A 101 -4.55 4.37 3.58
C LYS A 101 -5.81 4.25 4.43
N THR A 102 -6.58 3.17 4.26
CA THR A 102 -7.86 2.99 4.95
C THR A 102 -7.80 2.02 6.13
N GLY A 103 -6.77 1.17 6.20
CA GLY A 103 -6.70 0.06 7.16
C GLY A 103 -7.64 -1.10 6.82
N ASP A 104 -8.23 -1.13 5.61
CA ASP A 104 -9.21 -2.14 5.20
C ASP A 104 -8.80 -2.82 3.88
N ALA A 105 -8.76 -4.16 3.87
CA ALA A 105 -8.40 -4.96 2.71
C ALA A 105 -9.54 -5.07 1.67
N THR A 106 -10.80 -4.87 2.07
CA THR A 106 -12.03 -5.25 1.35
C THR A 106 -12.20 -4.58 -0.01
N TYR A 107 -11.64 -3.39 -0.20
CA TYR A 107 -11.83 -2.61 -1.43
C TYR A 107 -10.60 -2.53 -2.31
N VAL A 108 -9.46 -3.00 -1.81
CA VAL A 108 -8.17 -2.80 -2.45
C VAL A 108 -7.64 -4.11 -2.99
N TYR A 109 -7.64 -5.17 -2.17
CA TYR A 109 -7.11 -6.46 -2.56
C TYR A 109 -8.20 -7.41 -3.01
N LYS A 110 -7.94 -8.16 -4.08
CA LYS A 110 -8.84 -9.20 -4.59
C LYS A 110 -8.06 -10.42 -5.03
N ALA A 111 -8.73 -11.56 -4.96
CA ALA A 111 -8.22 -12.80 -5.51
C ALA A 111 -9.29 -13.50 -6.36
N ARG A 112 -8.84 -14.22 -7.39
CA ARG A 112 -9.67 -15.19 -8.11
C ARG A 112 -8.85 -16.36 -8.58
N CYS A 113 -9.54 -17.46 -8.82
CA CYS A 113 -8.98 -18.55 -9.58
C CYS A 113 -9.08 -18.28 -11.09
N THR A 114 -8.00 -18.53 -11.82
CA THR A 114 -7.96 -18.42 -13.29
C THR A 114 -7.83 -19.77 -13.98
N SER A 115 -7.71 -20.86 -13.21
CA SER A 115 -7.71 -22.23 -13.75
C SER A 115 -8.28 -23.19 -12.71
N THR A 116 -9.44 -23.76 -13.01
CA THR A 116 -10.14 -24.73 -12.16
C THR A 116 -10.31 -26.06 -12.90
N PRO A 117 -9.32 -26.98 -12.86
CA PRO A 117 -9.57 -28.36 -13.23
C PRO A 117 -10.36 -29.01 -12.07
N GLY A 118 -11.69 -28.88 -12.07
CA GLY A 118 -12.56 -29.37 -11.00
C GLY A 118 -12.71 -28.40 -9.82
N ALA A 119 -12.84 -28.93 -8.60
CA ALA A 119 -13.16 -28.15 -7.39
C ALA A 119 -11.98 -27.38 -6.76
N ASN A 120 -10.75 -27.58 -7.27
CA ASN A 120 -9.52 -27.01 -6.71
C ASN A 120 -8.87 -26.03 -7.69
N CYS A 121 -8.35 -24.93 -7.15
CA CYS A 121 -7.72 -23.88 -7.93
C CYS A 121 -6.24 -24.18 -8.20
N ASN A 122 -5.85 -24.18 -9.47
CA ASN A 122 -4.46 -24.43 -9.89
C ASN A 122 -3.70 -23.16 -10.27
N LYS A 123 -4.39 -22.03 -10.44
CA LYS A 123 -3.76 -20.74 -10.69
C LYS A 123 -4.58 -19.62 -10.06
N VAL A 124 -3.96 -18.85 -9.18
CA VAL A 124 -4.59 -17.72 -8.50
C VAL A 124 -4.06 -16.42 -9.09
N GLU A 125 -4.98 -15.53 -9.41
CA GLU A 125 -4.69 -14.12 -9.70
C GLU A 125 -4.94 -13.31 -8.44
N LEU A 126 -3.90 -12.62 -7.99
CA LEU A 126 -3.97 -11.64 -6.92
C LEU A 126 -3.93 -10.25 -7.55
N SER A 127 -4.75 -9.35 -7.03
CA SER A 127 -4.81 -7.99 -7.57
C SER A 127 -5.00 -6.95 -6.48
N ALA A 128 -4.47 -5.75 -6.74
CA ALA A 128 -4.61 -4.60 -5.86
C ALA A 128 -4.95 -3.34 -6.68
N LYS A 129 -5.88 -2.52 -6.17
CA LYS A 129 -6.16 -1.21 -6.76
C LYS A 129 -5.10 -0.19 -6.34
N LEU A 130 -4.41 0.43 -7.30
CA LEU A 130 -3.37 1.43 -7.01
C LEU A 130 -3.96 2.85 -6.98
N GLU A 131 -3.31 3.75 -6.23
CA GLU A 131 -3.77 5.15 -6.10
C GLU A 131 -3.43 6.03 -7.30
N THR A 132 -2.39 5.69 -8.05
CA THR A 132 -1.91 6.47 -9.20
C THR A 132 -2.51 6.01 -10.52
N ASP A 133 -3.07 4.80 -10.55
CA ASP A 133 -3.82 4.24 -11.67
C ASP A 133 -5.06 3.52 -11.12
N PRO A 134 -6.14 4.26 -10.83
CA PRO A 134 -7.36 3.68 -10.28
C PRO A 134 -8.20 2.95 -11.34
N ALA A 135 -7.88 3.11 -12.63
CA ALA A 135 -8.61 2.50 -13.74
C ALA A 135 -8.21 1.04 -13.96
N SER A 136 -6.97 0.68 -13.64
CA SER A 136 -6.45 -0.68 -13.78
C SER A 136 -5.97 -1.24 -12.44
N ASN A 137 -6.24 -2.52 -12.18
CA ASN A 137 -5.67 -3.19 -11.02
C ASN A 137 -4.23 -3.60 -11.33
N TYR A 138 -3.34 -3.48 -10.35
CA TYR A 138 -2.07 -4.19 -10.39
C TYR A 138 -2.34 -5.67 -10.15
N VAL A 139 -1.85 -6.53 -11.04
CA VAL A 139 -2.15 -7.96 -11.04
C VAL A 139 -0.86 -8.76 -10.98
N ILE A 140 -0.84 -9.79 -10.15
CA ILE A 140 0.19 -10.83 -10.15
C ILE A 140 -0.47 -12.21 -10.20
N LEU A 141 0.15 -13.11 -10.94
CA LEU A 141 -0.30 -14.48 -11.06
C LEU A 141 0.62 -15.39 -10.27
N THR A 142 0.04 -16.40 -9.62
CA THR A 142 0.83 -17.53 -9.14
C THR A 142 1.46 -18.28 -10.33
N PRO A 143 2.66 -18.87 -10.15
CA PRO A 143 3.28 -19.71 -11.17
C PRO A 143 2.40 -20.92 -11.51
#